data_AF-A0A9P6L619-F1
#
_entry.id   AF-A0A9P6L619-F1
#
_cell.length_a   1.000
_cell.length_b   1.000
_cell.length_c   1.000
_cell.angle_alpha   90.00
_cell.angle_beta   90.00
_cell.angle_gamma   90.00
#
_symmetry.space_group_name_H-M   'P 1'
#
loop_
_entity.id
_entity.type
_entity.pdbx_description
1 polymer ?
#
loop_
_entity_poly.entity_id
_entity_poly.type
_entity_poly.pdbx_seq_one_letter_code
_entity_poly.pdbx_strand_id
1 'polypeptide(L)'
;MQNFYEEEAQRRTQRFRTTEKRLEQTEELLATRSAELTGAQAFLSTADRLSEAEVLDIVRDLNENIYQVAVNLTEGWEKSQSSQATNSVNVDSAPLAHVPALAQLARNRDPVGLTFQLQSCFCYQVARMTSRWAHYPELIPFGSVYQRLSDSEGQAVSAGWRSLTHTYLSLPPPHSAPLVEELANILDETGSFSSKEQSLELVEALALGGIESIIRIALRLECAFMKDVSSSDMSLLFETPGTAFDSARMVNEFEPNGSPANPDQGDGVAGVTELGVGRSVCGGPGQTRRVDVLLKTKVVLEKDVMGSGMPESRDSDID
;
A
#
# COMPACT_ATOMS: atom_id res chain seq x y z
N MET A 1 -83.47 20.72 -21.34
CA MET A 1 -82.24 21.54 -21.24
C MET A 1 -81.55 21.37 -19.89
N GLN A 2 -82.24 21.47 -18.76
CA GLN A 2 -81.64 21.41 -17.42
C GLN A 2 -80.90 20.09 -17.10
N ASN A 3 -81.49 18.92 -17.40
CA ASN A 3 -80.84 17.62 -17.19
C ASN A 3 -79.55 17.42 -18.01
N PHE A 4 -79.44 18.04 -19.19
CA PHE A 4 -78.25 17.94 -20.03
C PHE A 4 -77.06 18.67 -19.41
N TYR A 5 -77.31 19.83 -18.80
CA TYR A 5 -76.27 20.61 -18.10
C TYR A 5 -75.80 19.92 -16.81
N GLU A 6 -76.69 19.22 -16.10
CA GLU A 6 -76.32 18.41 -14.92
C GLU A 6 -75.44 17.21 -15.30
N GLU A 7 -75.77 16.49 -16.38
CA GLU A 7 -74.94 15.38 -16.88
C GLU A 7 -73.55 15.85 -17.34
N GLU A 8 -73.46 17.00 -18.02
CA GLU A 8 -72.18 17.58 -18.39
C GLU A 8 -71.35 18.02 -17.18
N ALA A 9 -71.98 18.63 -16.17
CA ALA A 9 -71.31 19.03 -14.94
C ALA A 9 -70.79 17.81 -14.16
N GLN A 10 -71.56 16.73 -14.09
CA GLN A 10 -71.13 15.47 -13.47
C GLN A 10 -69.97 14.83 -14.24
N ARG A 11 -70.05 14.77 -15.58
CA ARG A 11 -68.94 14.25 -16.42
C ARG A 11 -67.66 15.06 -16.25
N ARG A 12 -67.73 16.38 -16.19
CA ARG A 12 -66.56 17.25 -15.96
C ARG A 12 -65.96 17.01 -14.59
N THR A 13 -66.79 16.89 -13.55
CA THR A 13 -66.33 16.60 -12.18
C THR A 13 -65.64 15.24 -12.09
N GLN A 14 -66.20 14.22 -12.73
CA GLN A 14 -65.62 12.89 -12.73
C GLN A 14 -64.29 12.83 -13.50
N ARG A 15 -64.20 13.54 -14.63
CA ARG A 15 -62.93 13.72 -15.34
C ARG A 15 -61.90 14.46 -14.49
N PHE A 16 -62.30 15.55 -13.84
CA PHE A 16 -61.41 16.32 -12.95
C PHE A 16 -60.83 15.44 -11.85
N ARG A 17 -61.68 14.71 -11.10
CA ARG A 17 -61.23 13.77 -10.05
C ARG A 17 -60.31 12.67 -10.57
N THR A 18 -60.58 12.16 -11.78
CA THR A 18 -59.73 11.13 -12.39
C THR A 18 -58.37 11.69 -12.77
N THR A 19 -58.33 12.90 -13.33
CA THR A 19 -57.10 13.59 -13.69
C THR A 19 -56.30 13.98 -12.44
N GLU A 20 -56.96 14.48 -11.41
CA GLU A 20 -56.36 14.84 -10.11
C GLU A 20 -55.71 13.61 -9.46
N LYS A 21 -56.43 12.49 -9.39
CA LYS A 21 -55.87 11.22 -8.89
C LYS A 21 -54.68 10.72 -9.72
N ARG A 22 -54.72 10.88 -11.05
CA ARG A 22 -53.59 10.52 -11.92
C ARG A 22 -52.39 11.44 -11.71
N LEU A 23 -52.63 12.73 -11.45
CA LEU A 23 -51.58 13.70 -11.15
C LEU A 23 -50.88 13.30 -9.85
N GLU A 24 -51.63 13.08 -8.77
CA GLU A 24 -51.08 12.61 -7.48
C GLU A 24 -50.25 11.33 -7.64
N GLN A 25 -50.77 10.33 -8.35
CA GLN A 25 -50.04 9.08 -8.61
C GLN A 25 -48.75 9.29 -9.41
N THR A 26 -48.76 10.24 -10.35
CA THR A 26 -47.58 10.56 -11.15
C THR A 26 -46.54 11.31 -10.30
N GLU A 27 -46.97 12.22 -9.44
CA GLU A 27 -46.09 12.95 -8.51
C GLU A 27 -45.44 12.01 -7.50
N GLU A 28 -46.20 11.07 -6.93
CA GLU A 28 -45.66 10.04 -6.03
C GLU A 28 -44.61 9.18 -6.74
N LEU A 29 -44.93 8.70 -7.95
CA LEU A 29 -44.00 7.88 -8.73
C LEU A 29 -42.74 8.66 -9.14
N LEU A 30 -42.87 9.94 -9.49
CA LEU A 30 -41.72 10.81 -9.78
C LEU A 30 -40.86 11.04 -8.54
N ALA A 31 -41.48 11.23 -7.36
CA ALA A 31 -40.75 11.37 -6.11
C ALA A 31 -39.96 10.10 -5.77
N THR A 32 -40.58 8.92 -5.89
CA THR A 32 -39.90 7.63 -5.69
C THR A 32 -38.75 7.44 -6.68
N ARG A 33 -38.97 7.68 -7.98
CA ARG A 33 -37.92 7.55 -8.99
C ARG A 33 -36.78 8.53 -8.79
N SER A 34 -37.06 9.75 -8.35
CA SER A 34 -36.04 10.75 -8.04
C SER A 34 -35.19 10.33 -6.85
N ALA A 35 -35.80 9.76 -5.81
CA ALA A 35 -35.08 9.21 -4.66
C ALA A 35 -34.20 8.01 -5.05
N GLU A 36 -34.74 7.07 -5.84
CA GLU A 36 -33.99 5.93 -6.38
C GLU A 36 -32.79 6.38 -7.23
N LEU A 37 -33.01 7.34 -8.15
CA LEU A 37 -31.95 7.89 -9.00
C LEU A 37 -30.86 8.58 -8.18
N THR A 38 -31.24 9.36 -7.18
CA THR A 38 -30.28 10.04 -6.30
C THR A 38 -29.43 9.03 -5.54
N GLY A 39 -30.05 7.97 -5.01
CA GLY A 39 -29.33 6.87 -4.35
C GLY A 39 -28.40 6.12 -5.29
N ALA A 40 -28.87 5.78 -6.50
CA ALA A 40 -28.08 5.10 -7.51
C ALA A 40 -26.91 5.95 -8.00
N GLN A 41 -27.10 7.26 -8.22
CA GLN A 41 -26.03 8.18 -8.60
C GLN A 41 -24.96 8.32 -7.52
N ALA A 42 -25.38 8.40 -6.25
CA ALA A 42 -24.43 8.45 -5.14
C ALA A 42 -23.60 7.16 -5.03
N PHE A 43 -24.22 6.00 -5.28
CA PHE A 43 -23.56 4.70 -5.22
C PHE A 43 -22.66 4.41 -6.44
N LEU A 44 -23.08 4.83 -7.63
CA LEU A 44 -22.35 4.61 -8.88
C LEU A 44 -21.31 5.70 -9.17
N SER A 45 -21.20 6.70 -8.29
CA SER A 45 -20.19 7.73 -8.41
C SER A 45 -18.79 7.11 -8.31
N THR A 46 -17.95 7.44 -9.28
CA THR A 46 -16.51 7.13 -9.29
C THR A 46 -15.68 8.37 -9.02
N ALA A 47 -16.29 9.44 -8.51
CA ALA A 47 -15.57 10.65 -8.14
C ALA A 47 -14.66 10.37 -6.95
N ASP A 48 -13.35 10.49 -7.18
CA ASP A 48 -12.36 10.30 -6.13
C ASP A 48 -12.35 11.46 -5.15
N ARG A 49 -12.13 11.14 -3.88
CA ARG A 49 -11.89 12.14 -2.82
C ARG A 49 -10.43 12.54 -2.75
N LEU A 50 -9.53 11.66 -3.17
CA LEU A 50 -8.11 11.92 -3.33
C LEU A 50 -7.74 11.69 -4.79
N SER A 51 -7.04 12.66 -5.37
CA SER A 51 -6.45 12.50 -6.69
C SER A 51 -5.29 11.50 -6.66
N GLU A 52 -4.98 10.94 -7.83
CA GLU A 52 -3.81 10.07 -8.00
C GLU A 52 -2.50 10.75 -7.57
N ALA A 53 -2.34 12.05 -7.88
CA ALA A 53 -1.16 12.80 -7.49
C ALA A 53 -1.01 12.89 -5.97
N GLU A 54 -2.09 13.13 -5.24
CA GLU A 54 -2.08 13.16 -3.77
C GLU A 54 -1.71 11.79 -3.18
N VAL A 55 -2.19 10.70 -3.77
CA VAL A 55 -1.80 9.34 -3.34
C VAL A 55 -0.31 9.10 -3.55
N LEU A 56 0.22 9.49 -4.71
CA LEU A 56 1.65 9.37 -5.00
C LEU A 56 2.51 10.21 -4.04
N ASP A 57 2.07 11.40 -3.67
CA ASP A 57 2.78 12.24 -2.70
C ASP A 57 2.78 11.61 -1.31
N ILE A 58 1.68 11.00 -0.87
CA ILE A 58 1.65 10.25 0.40
C ILE A 58 2.64 9.08 0.38
N VAL A 59 2.78 8.37 -0.75
CA VAL A 59 3.75 7.25 -0.87
C VAL A 59 5.19 7.75 -0.90
N ARG A 60 5.47 8.90 -1.54
CA ARG A 60 6.80 9.53 -1.49
C ARG A 60 7.16 9.96 -0.07
N ASP A 61 6.22 10.59 0.64
CA ASP A 61 6.40 10.95 2.05
C ASP A 61 6.67 9.71 2.91
N LEU A 62 5.95 8.62 2.66
CA LEU A 62 6.18 7.35 3.34
C LEU A 62 7.59 6.82 3.10
N ASN A 63 8.04 6.75 1.84
CA ASN A 63 9.38 6.26 1.49
C ASN A 63 10.48 7.11 2.14
N GLU A 64 10.33 8.42 2.15
CA GLU A 64 11.26 9.33 2.84
C GLU A 64 11.29 9.06 4.35
N ASN A 65 10.13 8.91 5.00
CA ASN A 65 10.08 8.58 6.43
C ASN A 65 10.75 7.23 6.73
N ILE A 66 10.53 6.22 5.89
CA ILE A 66 11.19 4.91 6.02
C ILE A 66 12.71 5.06 5.94
N TYR A 67 13.21 5.79 4.93
CA TYR A 67 14.63 6.03 4.74
C TYR A 67 15.24 6.75 5.95
N GLN A 68 14.64 7.86 6.40
CA GLN A 68 15.15 8.64 7.54
C GLN A 68 15.22 7.81 8.83
N VAL A 69 14.21 6.97 9.09
CA VAL A 69 14.22 6.10 10.28
C VAL A 69 15.30 5.02 10.16
N ALA A 70 15.48 4.43 8.98
CA ALA A 70 16.53 3.43 8.74
C ALA A 70 17.94 4.01 8.91
N VAL A 71 18.18 5.22 8.39
CA VAL A 71 19.46 5.94 8.57
C VAL A 71 19.71 6.26 10.04
N ASN A 72 18.72 6.82 10.74
CA ASN A 72 18.87 7.15 12.16
C ASN A 72 19.21 5.93 13.03
N LEU A 73 18.57 4.79 12.75
CA LEU A 73 18.88 3.52 13.43
C LEU A 73 20.30 3.05 13.13
N THR A 74 20.71 3.13 11.87
CA THR A 74 22.05 2.73 11.43
C THR A 74 23.12 3.60 12.10
N GLU A 75 22.96 4.92 12.12
CA GLU A 75 23.90 5.82 12.80
C GLU A 75 23.97 5.55 14.31
N GLY A 76 22.83 5.25 14.94
CA GLY A 76 22.77 4.86 16.35
C GLY A 76 23.53 3.56 16.64
N TRP A 77 23.40 2.60 15.73
CA TRP A 77 24.13 1.34 15.77
C TRP A 77 25.64 1.54 15.59
N GLU A 78 26.09 2.37 14.64
CA GLU A 78 27.52 2.68 14.44
C GLU A 78 28.17 3.34 15.67
N LYS A 79 27.45 4.26 16.32
CA LYS A 79 27.89 4.90 17.58
C LYS A 79 28.03 3.87 18.71
N SER A 80 27.13 2.89 18.74
CA SER A 80 27.14 1.79 19.73
C SER A 80 28.32 0.84 19.50
N GLN A 81 28.65 0.53 18.24
CA GLN A 81 29.84 -0.26 17.89
C GLN A 81 31.14 0.41 18.33
N SER A 82 31.29 1.72 18.08
CA SER A 82 32.52 2.46 18.41
C SER A 82 32.82 2.47 19.91
N SER A 83 31.80 2.24 20.74
CA SER A 83 31.90 2.23 22.20
C SER A 83 32.19 0.84 22.79
N GLN A 84 31.97 -0.24 22.03
CA GLN A 84 32.18 -1.61 22.49
C GLN A 84 33.43 -2.22 21.84
N ALA A 85 34.54 -2.25 22.59
CA ALA A 85 35.74 -2.98 22.22
C ALA A 85 35.43 -4.50 22.15
N THR A 86 35.31 -5.01 20.92
CA THR A 86 35.46 -6.42 20.49
C THR A 86 35.20 -7.49 21.56
N ASN A 87 33.94 -7.85 21.77
CA ASN A 87 33.57 -9.20 22.20
C ASN A 87 32.51 -9.71 21.23
N SER A 88 32.94 -10.48 20.23
CA SER A 88 32.04 -11.18 19.32
C SER A 88 31.32 -12.28 20.09
N VAL A 89 30.09 -12.00 20.53
CA VAL A 89 29.19 -13.05 21.00
C VAL A 89 28.56 -13.68 19.77
N ASN A 90 28.74 -15.00 19.63
CA ASN A 90 28.10 -15.77 18.58
C ASN A 90 26.62 -15.90 18.97
N VAL A 91 25.80 -14.95 18.53
CA VAL A 91 24.35 -15.01 18.73
C VAL A 91 23.80 -15.97 17.68
N ASP A 92 23.29 -17.13 18.12
CA ASP A 92 22.44 -18.01 17.32
C ASP A 92 21.08 -17.32 17.11
N SER A 93 21.08 -16.22 16.35
CA SER A 93 19.86 -15.56 15.88
C SER A 93 19.39 -16.29 14.62
N ALA A 94 18.19 -16.88 14.70
CA ALA A 94 17.53 -17.44 13.53
C ALA A 94 17.46 -16.36 12.43
N PRO A 95 17.93 -16.63 11.21
CA PRO A 95 17.95 -15.62 10.15
C PRO A 95 16.52 -15.14 9.93
N LEU A 96 16.30 -13.83 10.04
CA LEU A 96 15.09 -13.22 9.53
C LEU A 96 14.93 -13.64 8.08
N ALA A 97 13.92 -14.48 7.84
CA ALA A 97 13.63 -15.14 6.56
C ALA A 97 13.29 -14.14 5.43
N HIS A 98 13.39 -12.83 5.69
CA HIS A 98 12.86 -11.79 4.84
C HIS A 98 13.86 -11.22 3.86
N VAL A 99 15.19 -11.33 4.05
CA VAL A 99 16.19 -11.00 3.01
C VAL A 99 17.59 -11.64 3.31
N PRO A 100 17.90 -12.85 2.82
CA PRO A 100 19.16 -13.52 3.16
C PRO A 100 20.43 -12.77 2.72
N ALA A 101 20.40 -12.14 1.53
CA ALA A 101 21.57 -11.46 0.96
C ALA A 101 21.95 -10.18 1.74
N LEU A 102 20.97 -9.36 2.10
CA LEU A 102 21.18 -8.14 2.89
C LEU A 102 21.52 -8.45 4.36
N ALA A 103 20.96 -9.51 4.94
CA ALA A 103 21.35 -9.99 6.26
C ALA A 103 22.85 -10.37 6.31
N GLN A 104 23.40 -10.89 5.22
CA GLN A 104 24.83 -11.19 5.13
C GLN A 104 25.69 -9.92 5.12
N LEU A 105 25.28 -8.84 4.43
CA LEU A 105 25.98 -7.54 4.50
C LEU A 105 25.90 -6.92 5.89
N ALA A 106 24.73 -6.96 6.53
CA ALA A 106 24.54 -6.47 7.89
C ALA A 106 25.46 -7.21 8.89
N ARG A 107 25.63 -8.53 8.73
CA ARG A 107 26.59 -9.35 9.51
C ARG A 107 28.04 -8.97 9.25
N ASN A 108 28.36 -8.51 8.04
CA ASN A 108 29.69 -7.99 7.70
C ASN A 108 29.94 -6.57 8.25
N ARG A 109 29.00 -6.03 9.04
CA ARG A 109 29.05 -4.69 9.65
C ARG A 109 29.14 -3.57 8.61
N ASP A 110 28.52 -3.77 7.46
CA ASP A 110 28.34 -2.71 6.46
C ASP A 110 27.13 -1.82 6.83
N PRO A 111 27.31 -0.52 7.15
CA PRO A 111 26.22 0.39 7.46
C PRO A 111 25.22 0.53 6.31
N VAL A 112 25.68 0.45 5.07
CA VAL A 112 24.82 0.55 3.87
C VAL A 112 23.92 -0.68 3.78
N GLY A 113 24.50 -1.87 3.91
CA GLY A 113 23.75 -3.13 3.98
C GLY A 113 22.72 -3.16 5.11
N LEU A 114 23.07 -2.66 6.30
CA LEU A 114 22.12 -2.55 7.41
C LEU A 114 20.96 -1.59 7.11
N THR A 115 21.24 -0.43 6.52
CA THR A 115 20.20 0.54 6.13
C THR A 115 19.21 -0.09 5.16
N PHE A 116 19.69 -0.80 4.13
CA PHE A 116 18.81 -1.47 3.16
C PHE A 116 18.01 -2.62 3.77
N GLN A 117 18.59 -3.36 4.73
CA GLN A 117 17.87 -4.39 5.47
C GLN A 117 16.71 -3.80 6.28
N LEU A 118 16.96 -2.69 6.98
CA LEU A 118 15.94 -1.97 7.75
C LEU A 118 14.85 -1.40 6.83
N GLN A 119 15.20 -0.75 5.72
CA GLN A 119 14.23 -0.25 4.73
C GLN A 119 13.37 -1.39 4.16
N SER A 120 13.97 -2.54 3.83
CA SER A 120 13.25 -3.70 3.33
C SER A 120 12.24 -4.23 4.35
N CYS A 121 12.63 -4.29 5.62
CA CYS A 121 11.74 -4.65 6.72
C CYS A 121 10.54 -3.69 6.80
N PHE A 122 10.80 -2.38 6.81
CA PHE A 122 9.73 -1.38 6.81
C PHE A 122 8.79 -1.50 5.61
N CYS A 123 9.34 -1.62 4.40
CA CYS A 123 8.56 -1.76 3.17
C CYS A 123 7.64 -2.97 3.22
N TYR A 124 8.15 -4.12 3.65
CA TYR A 124 7.36 -5.34 3.79
C TYR A 124 6.24 -5.17 4.81
N GLN A 125 6.54 -4.60 5.98
CA GLN A 125 5.54 -4.41 7.04
C GLN A 125 4.46 -3.42 6.64
N VAL A 126 4.82 -2.32 5.96
CA VAL A 126 3.84 -1.36 5.44
C VAL A 126 2.96 -1.98 4.35
N ALA A 127 3.54 -2.73 3.41
CA ALA A 127 2.77 -3.40 2.37
C ALA A 127 1.75 -4.40 2.95
N ARG A 128 2.10 -5.09 4.04
CA ARG A 128 1.17 -5.95 4.80
C ARG A 128 0.06 -5.15 5.45
N MET A 129 0.39 -4.00 6.06
CA MET A 129 -0.59 -3.12 6.71
C MET A 129 -1.59 -2.54 5.71
N THR A 130 -1.18 -2.18 4.50
CA THR A 130 -2.08 -1.64 3.46
C THR A 130 -2.87 -2.72 2.73
N SER A 131 -2.46 -3.98 2.83
CA SER A 131 -3.05 -5.13 2.12
C SER A 131 -3.70 -6.12 3.08
N ARG A 132 -4.47 -5.63 4.06
CA ARG A 132 -4.98 -6.45 5.16
C ARG A 132 -5.80 -7.67 4.72
N TRP A 133 -6.57 -7.54 3.65
CA TRP A 133 -7.36 -8.64 3.11
C TRP A 133 -6.52 -9.84 2.66
N ALA A 134 -5.25 -9.61 2.30
CA ALA A 134 -4.36 -10.67 1.86
C ALA A 134 -3.56 -11.31 3.00
N HIS A 135 -3.46 -10.65 4.16
CA HIS A 135 -2.50 -11.02 5.20
C HIS A 135 -3.15 -11.50 6.51
N TYR A 136 -4.37 -11.06 6.83
CA TYR A 136 -5.08 -11.55 8.02
C TYR A 136 -5.95 -12.75 7.64
N PRO A 137 -5.77 -13.94 8.26
CA PRO A 137 -6.53 -15.14 7.92
C PRO A 137 -8.04 -14.95 7.92
N GLU A 138 -8.52 -14.14 8.87
CA GLU A 138 -9.93 -13.78 9.03
C GLU A 138 -10.48 -12.97 7.84
N LEU A 139 -9.60 -12.26 7.12
CA LEU A 139 -9.94 -11.37 6.03
C LEU A 139 -9.67 -11.96 4.64
N ILE A 140 -8.93 -13.08 4.55
CA ILE A 140 -8.67 -13.80 3.29
C ILE A 140 -9.95 -14.06 2.48
N PRO A 141 -11.09 -14.47 3.09
CA PRO A 141 -12.33 -14.65 2.35
C PRO A 141 -12.84 -13.36 1.69
N PHE A 142 -12.66 -12.19 2.32
CA PHE A 142 -13.07 -10.91 1.76
C PHE A 142 -12.24 -10.54 0.53
N GLY A 143 -10.92 -10.78 0.57
CA GLY A 143 -10.06 -10.60 -0.60
C GLY A 143 -10.50 -11.49 -1.78
N SER A 144 -10.82 -12.75 -1.49
CA SER A 144 -11.30 -13.69 -2.52
C SER A 144 -12.67 -13.32 -3.10
N VAL A 145 -13.59 -12.83 -2.26
CA VAL A 145 -14.90 -12.32 -2.70
C VAL A 145 -14.72 -11.09 -3.56
N TYR A 146 -13.88 -10.16 -3.11
CA TYR A 146 -13.61 -8.93 -3.84
C TYR A 146 -12.99 -9.20 -5.21
N GLN A 147 -12.02 -10.11 -5.31
CA GLN A 147 -11.41 -10.45 -6.59
C GLN A 147 -12.45 -10.95 -7.60
N ARG A 148 -13.34 -11.85 -7.18
CA ARG A 148 -14.44 -12.32 -8.05
C ARG A 148 -15.39 -11.19 -8.43
N LEU A 149 -15.70 -10.30 -7.48
CA LEU A 149 -16.55 -9.14 -7.71
C LEU A 149 -15.90 -8.18 -8.73
N SER A 150 -14.61 -7.89 -8.59
CA SER A 150 -13.86 -7.02 -9.50
C SER A 150 -13.71 -7.58 -10.91
N ASP A 151 -13.75 -8.91 -11.04
CA ASP A 151 -13.65 -9.59 -12.34
C ASP A 151 -15.01 -9.65 -13.07
N SER A 152 -16.13 -9.57 -12.33
CA SER A 152 -17.48 -9.69 -12.89
C SER A 152 -18.24 -8.37 -12.99
N GLU A 153 -17.97 -7.43 -12.09
CA GLU A 153 -18.70 -6.17 -11.95
C GLU A 153 -17.87 -4.96 -12.41
N GLY A 154 -18.57 -3.88 -12.77
CA GLY A 154 -17.92 -2.62 -13.12
C GLY A 154 -17.24 -1.94 -11.92
N GLN A 155 -16.26 -1.07 -12.21
CA GLN A 155 -15.45 -0.37 -11.21
C GLN A 155 -16.27 0.31 -10.09
N ALA A 156 -17.38 0.96 -10.43
CA ALA A 156 -18.21 1.65 -9.44
C ALA A 156 -18.78 0.70 -8.37
N VAL A 157 -19.23 -0.49 -8.78
CA VAL A 157 -19.79 -1.50 -7.87
C VAL A 157 -18.69 -2.07 -6.99
N SER A 158 -17.55 -2.42 -7.59
CA SER A 158 -16.36 -2.94 -6.90
C SER A 158 -15.83 -1.95 -5.87
N ALA A 159 -15.69 -0.68 -6.24
CA ALA A 159 -15.26 0.40 -5.34
C ALA A 159 -16.25 0.61 -4.19
N GLY A 160 -17.55 0.67 -4.48
CA GLY A 160 -18.59 0.78 -3.47
C GLY A 160 -18.56 -0.37 -2.45
N TRP A 161 -18.39 -1.60 -2.94
CA TRP A 161 -18.26 -2.77 -2.07
C TRP A 161 -17.02 -2.70 -1.19
N ARG A 162 -15.85 -2.36 -1.76
CA ARG A 162 -14.60 -2.23 -1.01
C ARG A 162 -14.70 -1.16 0.08
N SER A 163 -15.25 0.00 -0.27
CA SER A 163 -15.47 1.13 0.63
C SER A 163 -16.39 0.79 1.80
N LEU A 164 -17.53 0.13 1.52
CA LEU A 164 -18.46 -0.33 2.55
C LEU A 164 -17.83 -1.42 3.42
N THR A 165 -17.25 -2.44 2.82
CA THR A 165 -16.59 -3.54 3.54
C THR A 165 -15.52 -3.00 4.48
N HIS A 166 -14.65 -2.10 4.00
CA HIS A 166 -13.64 -1.46 4.85
C HIS A 166 -14.26 -0.61 5.98
N THR A 167 -15.36 0.11 5.71
CA THR A 167 -16.04 0.93 6.74
C THR A 167 -16.64 0.09 7.88
N TYR A 168 -17.09 -1.13 7.58
CA TYR A 168 -17.72 -2.01 8.57
C TYR A 168 -16.78 -3.08 9.16
N LEU A 169 -15.63 -3.31 8.55
CA LEU A 169 -14.54 -4.10 9.14
C LEU A 169 -13.86 -3.27 10.24
N SER A 170 -14.41 -3.30 11.44
CA SER A 170 -13.80 -2.70 12.63
C SER A 170 -12.55 -3.48 13.03
N LEU A 171 -11.41 -3.17 12.39
CA LEU A 171 -10.11 -3.74 12.72
C LEU A 171 -9.36 -2.84 13.69
N PRO A 172 -8.69 -3.41 14.71
CA PRO A 172 -7.80 -2.63 15.55
C PRO A 172 -6.62 -2.10 14.72
N PRO A 173 -6.15 -0.87 15.00
CA PRO A 173 -4.94 -0.37 14.35
C PRO A 173 -3.74 -1.26 14.74
N PRO A 174 -2.75 -1.42 13.85
CA PRO A 174 -1.56 -2.21 14.13
C PRO A 174 -0.74 -1.53 15.22
N HIS A 175 -0.19 -2.35 16.11
CA HIS A 175 0.70 -1.89 17.17
C HIS A 175 2.14 -1.78 16.65
N SER A 176 2.92 -0.87 17.23
CA SER A 176 4.35 -0.69 16.90
C SER A 176 5.24 -1.81 17.45
N ALA A 177 4.85 -2.45 18.55
CA ALA A 177 5.67 -3.43 19.27
C ALA A 177 6.22 -4.58 18.39
N PRO A 178 5.44 -5.23 17.49
CA PRO A 178 5.98 -6.28 16.63
C PRO A 178 7.07 -5.77 15.68
N LEU A 179 6.92 -4.54 15.16
CA LEU A 179 7.91 -3.93 14.27
C LEU A 179 9.16 -3.51 15.05
N VAL A 180 9.01 -2.98 16.26
CA VAL A 180 10.14 -2.69 17.16
C VAL A 180 10.94 -3.96 17.43
N GLU A 181 10.26 -5.06 17.76
CA GLU A 181 10.92 -6.35 17.99
C GLU A 181 11.63 -6.88 16.74
N GLU A 182 11.02 -6.75 15.56
CA GLU A 182 11.63 -7.18 14.30
C GLU A 182 12.89 -6.38 13.96
N LEU A 183 12.86 -5.06 14.14
CA LEU A 183 14.03 -4.20 13.94
C LEU A 183 15.14 -4.51 14.97
N ALA A 184 14.80 -4.78 16.22
CA ALA A 184 15.76 -5.19 17.23
C ALA A 184 16.43 -6.53 16.88
N ASN A 185 15.65 -7.50 16.35
CA ASN A 185 16.21 -8.76 15.87
C ASN A 185 17.19 -8.53 14.70
N ILE A 186 16.91 -7.62 13.76
CA ILE A 186 17.85 -7.23 12.67
C ILE A 186 19.16 -6.70 13.25
N LEU A 187 19.07 -5.82 14.25
CA LEU A 187 20.22 -5.24 14.90
C LEU A 187 21.04 -6.29 15.67
N ASP A 188 20.40 -7.24 16.33
CA ASP A 188 21.06 -8.35 17.04
C ASP A 188 21.82 -9.28 16.08
N GLU A 189 21.30 -9.51 14.87
CA GLU A 189 21.99 -10.31 13.84
C GLU A 189 23.36 -9.73 13.44
N THR A 190 23.60 -8.44 13.68
CA THR A 190 24.92 -7.82 13.43
C THR A 190 25.98 -8.22 14.46
N GLY A 191 25.59 -8.85 15.57
CA GLY A 191 26.48 -9.22 16.67
C GLY A 191 27.09 -8.01 17.41
N SER A 192 26.42 -6.85 17.35
CA SER A 192 26.91 -5.59 17.94
C SER A 192 26.34 -5.27 19.32
N PHE A 193 25.39 -6.07 19.82
CA PHE A 193 24.76 -5.88 21.13
C PHE A 193 25.05 -7.07 22.04
N SER A 194 25.18 -6.79 23.34
CA SER A 194 25.44 -7.82 24.36
C SER A 194 24.18 -8.51 24.86
N SER A 195 23.01 -7.87 24.66
CA SER A 195 21.71 -8.44 24.99
C SER A 195 20.60 -7.83 24.12
N LYS A 196 19.48 -8.54 23.98
CA LYS A 196 18.30 -8.09 23.21
C LYS A 196 17.66 -6.83 23.81
N GLU A 197 17.80 -6.62 25.12
CA GLU A 197 17.31 -5.39 25.77
C GLU A 197 18.03 -4.14 25.24
N GLN A 198 19.33 -4.24 24.92
CA GLN A 198 20.09 -3.09 24.39
C GLN A 198 19.64 -2.69 22.98
N SER A 199 19.37 -3.68 22.12
CA SER A 199 18.86 -3.40 20.78
C SER A 199 17.42 -2.88 20.82
N LEU A 200 16.56 -3.42 21.69
CA LEU A 200 15.22 -2.89 21.93
C LEU A 200 15.26 -1.45 22.43
N GLU A 201 16.06 -1.14 23.45
CA GLU A 201 16.22 0.22 23.98
C GLU A 201 16.69 1.21 22.91
N LEU A 202 17.62 0.79 22.04
CA LEU A 202 18.08 1.62 20.92
C LEU A 202 16.96 1.91 19.91
N VAL A 203 16.20 0.88 19.52
CA VAL A 203 15.08 1.04 18.59
C VAL A 203 13.98 1.91 19.18
N GLU A 204 13.63 1.70 20.45
CA GLU A 204 12.64 2.53 21.13
C GLU A 204 13.08 3.99 21.22
N ALA A 205 14.35 4.23 21.57
CA ALA A 205 14.89 5.58 21.72
C ALA A 205 14.98 6.35 20.39
N LEU A 206 15.33 5.67 19.29
CA LEU A 206 15.65 6.32 18.01
C LEU A 206 14.55 6.23 16.96
N ALA A 207 13.74 5.18 16.99
CA ALA A 207 12.79 4.88 15.90
C ALA A 207 11.32 4.87 16.31
N LEU A 208 10.97 4.82 17.61
CA LEU A 208 9.56 4.66 18.01
C LEU A 208 8.64 5.74 17.41
N GLY A 209 9.01 7.02 17.51
CA GLY A 209 8.21 8.11 16.93
C GLY A 209 8.14 8.04 15.40
N GLY A 210 9.21 7.60 14.75
CA GLY A 210 9.24 7.37 13.30
C GLY A 210 8.35 6.21 12.88
N ILE A 211 8.40 5.11 13.61
CA ILE A 211 7.55 3.91 13.44
C ILE A 211 6.08 4.29 13.57
N GLU A 212 5.70 5.04 14.60
CA GLU A 212 4.33 5.51 14.79
C GLU A 212 3.88 6.42 13.64
N SER A 213 4.77 7.28 13.13
CA SER A 213 4.50 8.10 11.96
C SER A 213 4.29 7.27 10.70
N ILE A 214 5.16 6.28 10.44
CA ILE A 214 5.06 5.34 9.31
C ILE A 214 3.74 4.56 9.37
N ILE A 215 3.39 4.01 10.54
CA ILE A 215 2.13 3.28 10.75
C ILE A 215 0.92 4.18 10.43
N ARG A 216 0.94 5.43 10.89
CA ARG A 216 -0.14 6.39 10.62
C ARG A 216 -0.25 6.72 9.12
N ILE A 217 0.87 6.85 8.41
CA ILE A 217 0.86 7.05 6.95
C ILE A 217 0.33 5.81 6.24
N ALA A 218 0.74 4.60 6.64
CA ALA A 218 0.24 3.35 6.09
C ALA A 218 -1.29 3.20 6.28
N LEU A 219 -1.82 3.55 7.44
CA LEU A 219 -3.26 3.58 7.71
C LEU A 219 -4.01 4.59 6.83
N ARG A 220 -3.40 5.75 6.55
CA ARG A 220 -3.95 6.74 5.62
C ARG A 220 -3.97 6.22 4.19
N LEU A 221 -2.93 5.51 3.76
CA LEU A 221 -2.87 4.87 2.44
C LEU A 221 -3.89 3.74 2.31
N GLU A 222 -4.06 2.91 3.35
CA GLU A 222 -5.12 1.91 3.40
C GLU A 222 -6.49 2.59 3.20
N CYS A 223 -6.80 3.64 3.94
CA CYS A 223 -8.04 4.41 3.73
C CYS A 223 -8.14 4.95 2.30
N ALA A 224 -7.04 5.48 1.76
CA ALA A 224 -7.01 6.03 0.41
C ALA A 224 -7.36 4.98 -0.64
N PHE A 225 -6.71 3.81 -0.60
CA PHE A 225 -6.94 2.71 -1.53
C PHE A 225 -8.32 2.10 -1.39
N MET A 226 -8.81 1.98 -0.16
CA MET A 226 -10.05 1.23 0.11
C MET A 226 -11.30 2.09 -0.08
N LYS A 227 -11.21 3.40 0.16
CA LYS A 227 -12.39 4.27 0.27
C LYS A 227 -12.30 5.55 -0.56
N ASP A 228 -11.17 6.23 -0.53
CA ASP A 228 -11.10 7.59 -1.09
C ASP A 228 -10.80 7.60 -2.60
N VAL A 229 -10.27 6.52 -3.15
CA VAL A 229 -10.15 6.27 -4.59
C VAL A 229 -11.18 5.23 -5.04
N SER A 230 -12.14 5.67 -5.84
CA SER A 230 -13.24 4.87 -6.39
C SER A 230 -13.11 4.63 -7.89
N SER A 231 -12.40 5.50 -8.62
CA SER A 231 -12.18 5.39 -10.07
C SER A 231 -11.28 4.22 -10.47
N SER A 232 -10.48 3.71 -9.52
CA SER A 232 -9.56 2.60 -9.74
C SER A 232 -9.22 1.88 -8.44
N ASP A 233 -8.56 0.74 -8.58
CA ASP A 233 -7.97 -0.03 -7.50
C ASP A 233 -6.48 0.27 -7.45
N MET A 234 -6.05 0.94 -6.39
CA MET A 234 -4.64 1.22 -6.14
C MET A 234 -4.09 0.28 -5.08
N SER A 235 -2.81 -0.06 -5.20
CA SER A 235 -2.09 -0.85 -4.21
C SER A 235 -0.61 -0.49 -4.21
N LEU A 236 0.06 -0.70 -3.08
CA LEU A 236 1.51 -0.62 -3.05
C LEU A 236 2.12 -1.76 -3.88
N LEU A 237 3.18 -1.43 -4.60
CA LEU A 237 4.04 -2.41 -5.27
C LEU A 237 5.26 -2.65 -4.40
N PHE A 238 5.49 -3.91 -4.08
CA PHE A 238 6.66 -4.38 -3.39
C PHE A 238 7.01 -5.74 -3.98
N GLU A 239 8.28 -6.12 -3.87
CA GLU A 239 8.80 -7.34 -4.45
C GLU A 239 9.46 -8.18 -3.35
N THR A 240 9.35 -9.49 -3.47
CA THR A 240 9.99 -10.41 -2.52
C THR A 240 11.43 -10.69 -2.93
N PRO A 241 12.33 -10.98 -1.98
CA PRO A 241 13.67 -11.44 -2.32
C PRO A 241 13.65 -12.66 -3.24
N GLY A 242 14.61 -12.73 -4.14
CA GLY A 242 14.72 -13.78 -5.15
C GLY A 242 13.78 -13.62 -6.35
N THR A 243 12.86 -12.64 -6.35
CA THR A 243 12.07 -12.32 -7.54
C THR A 243 12.99 -11.78 -8.63
N ALA A 244 12.82 -12.22 -9.88
CA ALA A 244 13.60 -11.73 -11.01
C ALA A 244 13.31 -10.24 -11.25
N PHE A 245 14.36 -9.47 -11.51
CA PHE A 245 14.23 -8.05 -11.80
C PHE A 245 13.37 -7.78 -13.05
N ASP A 246 12.34 -6.94 -12.90
CA ASP A 246 11.48 -6.46 -13.99
C ASP A 246 11.56 -4.94 -14.14
N SER A 247 12.26 -4.48 -15.18
CA SER A 247 12.42 -3.05 -15.48
C SER A 247 11.10 -2.30 -15.73
N ALA A 248 9.99 -2.98 -16.04
CA ALA A 248 8.69 -2.34 -16.19
C ALA A 248 8.08 -1.90 -14.84
N ARG A 249 8.47 -2.59 -13.75
CA ARG A 249 7.89 -2.42 -12.41
C ARG A 249 8.91 -1.92 -11.38
N MET A 250 10.18 -2.14 -11.65
CA MET A 250 11.28 -1.96 -10.71
C MET A 250 12.33 -0.98 -11.24
N VAL A 251 13.05 -0.33 -10.32
CA VAL A 251 14.23 0.50 -10.56
C VAL A 251 15.35 -0.02 -9.66
N ASN A 252 16.54 -0.26 -10.21
CA ASN A 252 17.69 -0.61 -9.39
C ASN A 252 18.18 0.64 -8.62
N GLU A 253 18.35 0.51 -7.30
CA GLU A 253 18.91 1.54 -6.42
C GLU A 253 20.25 2.09 -6.94
N PHE A 254 21.13 1.20 -7.43
CA PHE A 254 22.47 1.57 -7.87
C PHE A 254 22.55 2.05 -9.32
N GLU A 255 21.54 1.73 -10.13
CA GLU A 255 21.47 2.13 -11.54
C GLU A 255 20.10 2.74 -11.88
N PRO A 256 19.75 3.90 -11.29
CA PRO A 256 18.42 4.49 -11.45
C PRO A 256 18.15 4.95 -12.90
N ASN A 257 19.20 5.25 -13.66
CA ASN A 257 19.17 5.59 -15.09
C ASN A 257 19.73 4.49 -16.00
N GLY A 258 19.97 3.29 -15.44
CA GLY A 258 20.60 2.18 -16.16
C GLY A 258 19.78 1.74 -17.37
N SER A 259 20.48 1.22 -18.39
CA SER A 259 19.82 0.46 -19.46
C SER A 259 19.05 -0.70 -18.83
N PRO A 260 17.89 -1.11 -19.37
CA PRO A 260 17.12 -2.22 -18.80
C PRO A 260 18.07 -3.40 -18.59
N ALA A 261 18.25 -3.82 -17.33
CA ALA A 261 19.08 -4.96 -17.00
C ALA A 261 18.66 -6.12 -17.90
N ASN A 262 19.64 -6.79 -18.50
CA ASN A 262 19.38 -7.80 -19.51
C ASN A 262 18.50 -8.89 -18.85
N PRO A 263 17.26 -9.13 -19.31
CA PRO A 263 16.35 -10.07 -18.63
C PRO A 263 16.92 -11.49 -18.56
N ASP A 264 17.89 -11.80 -19.42
CA ASP A 264 18.62 -13.07 -19.46
C ASP A 264 19.68 -13.23 -18.35
N GLN A 265 20.01 -12.19 -17.58
CA GLN A 265 20.95 -12.30 -16.45
C GLN A 265 20.30 -12.86 -15.17
N GLY A 266 18.96 -12.86 -15.07
CA GLY A 266 18.26 -13.50 -13.96
C GLY A 266 18.64 -12.94 -12.58
N ASP A 267 19.00 -11.66 -12.50
CA ASP A 267 19.38 -11.05 -11.24
C ASP A 267 18.16 -10.98 -10.30
N GLY A 268 18.26 -11.70 -9.19
CA GLY A 268 17.27 -11.70 -8.13
C GLY A 268 17.28 -10.38 -7.37
N VAL A 269 16.09 -9.93 -6.97
CA VAL A 269 15.94 -8.85 -5.99
C VAL A 269 16.49 -9.33 -4.66
N ALA A 270 17.43 -8.59 -4.08
CA ALA A 270 17.83 -8.79 -2.69
C ALA A 270 16.76 -8.20 -1.78
N GLY A 271 16.46 -6.89 -1.91
CA GLY A 271 15.48 -6.22 -1.05
C GLY A 271 14.86 -5.00 -1.70
N VAL A 272 13.88 -4.42 -1.01
CA VAL A 272 13.10 -3.25 -1.46
C VAL A 272 13.49 -2.05 -0.62
N THR A 273 13.91 -0.96 -1.26
CA THR A 273 14.30 0.29 -0.59
C THR A 273 13.18 1.33 -0.60
N GLU A 274 12.38 1.34 -1.66
CA GLU A 274 11.23 2.24 -1.80
C GLU A 274 10.01 1.51 -2.39
N LEU A 275 8.83 1.78 -1.84
CA LEU A 275 7.56 1.21 -2.31
C LEU A 275 7.09 1.92 -3.58
N GLY A 276 6.54 1.13 -4.51
CA GLY A 276 5.88 1.62 -5.72
C GLY A 276 4.37 1.71 -5.56
N VAL A 277 3.69 2.13 -6.63
CA VAL A 277 2.23 2.21 -6.71
C VAL A 277 1.73 1.62 -8.01
N GLY A 278 0.83 0.66 -7.89
CA GLY A 278 0.11 0.05 -8.99
C GLY A 278 -1.31 0.58 -9.01
N ARG A 279 -1.85 0.75 -10.22
CA ARG A 279 -3.25 1.04 -10.45
C ARG A 279 -3.84 -0.05 -11.30
N SER A 280 -5.05 -0.45 -10.99
CA SER A 280 -5.82 -1.31 -11.86
C SER A 280 -7.27 -0.87 -11.95
N VAL A 281 -7.89 -1.11 -13.09
CA VAL A 281 -9.29 -0.75 -13.32
C VAL A 281 -10.04 -2.02 -13.65
N CYS A 282 -11.11 -2.30 -12.91
CA CYS A 282 -11.98 -3.44 -13.14
C CYS A 282 -12.52 -3.37 -14.57
N GLY A 283 -12.29 -4.41 -15.36
CA GLY A 283 -12.96 -4.58 -16.63
C GLY A 283 -14.43 -4.89 -16.38
N GLY A 284 -15.34 -4.30 -17.15
CA GLY A 284 -16.73 -4.78 -17.16
C GLY A 284 -16.82 -6.23 -17.67
N PRO A 285 -18.00 -6.85 -17.66
CA PRO A 285 -18.18 -8.22 -18.13
C PRO A 285 -17.55 -8.45 -19.52
N GLY A 286 -16.52 -9.31 -19.59
CA GLY A 286 -15.80 -9.64 -20.82
C GLY A 286 -14.66 -8.68 -21.21
N GLN A 287 -14.33 -7.69 -20.38
CA GLN A 287 -13.16 -6.83 -20.55
C GLN A 287 -12.03 -7.25 -19.63
N THR A 288 -10.80 -7.17 -20.13
CA THR A 288 -9.60 -7.47 -19.34
C THR A 288 -9.29 -6.35 -18.36
N ARG A 289 -8.92 -6.70 -17.12
CA ARG A 289 -8.44 -5.74 -16.12
C ARG A 289 -7.21 -5.01 -16.67
N ARG A 290 -7.27 -3.69 -16.71
CA ARG A 290 -6.11 -2.86 -17.07
C ARG A 290 -5.26 -2.66 -15.82
N VAL A 291 -3.95 -2.88 -15.92
CA VAL A 291 -2.99 -2.67 -14.84
C VAL A 291 -1.90 -1.72 -15.34
N ASP A 292 -1.69 -0.62 -14.62
CA ASP A 292 -0.67 0.37 -14.90
C ASP A 292 0.25 0.52 -13.67
N VAL A 293 1.55 0.73 -13.90
CA VAL A 293 2.49 1.11 -12.84
C VAL A 293 2.59 2.62 -12.81
N LEU A 294 2.22 3.24 -11.68
CA LEU A 294 2.25 4.69 -11.50
C LEU A 294 3.57 5.15 -10.90
N LEU A 295 4.10 4.35 -9.97
CA LEU A 295 5.41 4.53 -9.35
C LEU A 295 6.08 3.17 -9.29
N LYS A 296 7.31 3.08 -9.81
CA LYS A 296 8.08 1.84 -9.76
C LYS A 296 8.64 1.62 -8.36
N THR A 297 8.74 0.36 -7.97
CA THR A 297 9.40 -0.04 -6.73
C THR A 297 10.91 0.08 -6.91
N LYS A 298 11.61 0.57 -5.89
CA LYS A 298 13.07 0.65 -5.93
C LYS A 298 13.66 -0.53 -5.17
N VAL A 299 14.62 -1.19 -5.79
CA VAL A 299 15.13 -2.49 -5.33
C VAL A 299 16.64 -2.54 -5.39
N VAL A 300 17.22 -3.31 -4.47
CA VAL A 300 18.63 -3.70 -4.51
C VAL A 300 18.71 -5.10 -5.08
N LEU A 301 19.65 -5.35 -5.99
CA LEU A 301 19.84 -6.67 -6.61
C LEU A 301 20.87 -7.51 -5.85
N GLU A 302 20.71 -8.83 -5.87
CA GLU A 302 21.62 -9.78 -5.23
C GLU A 302 23.05 -9.66 -5.77
N LYS A 303 23.22 -9.38 -7.07
CA LYS A 303 24.54 -9.16 -7.68
C LYS A 303 25.28 -7.94 -7.11
N ASP A 304 24.56 -6.88 -6.75
CA ASP A 304 25.14 -5.63 -6.26
C ASP A 304 25.59 -5.80 -4.81
N VAL A 305 24.90 -6.68 -4.09
CA VAL A 305 25.23 -7.13 -2.73
C VAL A 305 26.42 -8.10 -2.74
N MET A 306 26.42 -9.09 -3.62
CA MET A 306 27.43 -10.15 -3.69
C MET A 306 28.72 -9.73 -4.44
N GLY A 307 28.64 -8.73 -5.31
CA GLY A 307 29.75 -8.19 -6.10
C GLY A 307 30.56 -7.10 -5.39
N SER A 308 30.13 -6.64 -4.21
CA SER A 308 30.81 -5.60 -3.43
C SER A 308 31.91 -6.19 -2.53
N GLY A 309 33.21 -5.91 -2.66
CA GLY A 309 33.94 -5.39 -3.81
C GLY A 309 33.53 -4.02 -4.35
N MET A 310 33.00 -3.11 -3.52
CA MET A 310 32.53 -1.81 -4.01
C MET A 310 33.56 -1.16 -4.94
N PRO A 311 33.15 -0.61 -6.10
CA PRO A 311 34.07 0.12 -6.95
C PRO A 311 34.57 1.34 -6.18
N GLU A 312 35.89 1.41 -5.96
CA GLU A 312 36.56 2.60 -5.46
C GLU A 312 36.07 3.81 -6.26
N SER A 313 35.67 4.84 -5.51
CA SER A 313 35.35 6.16 -6.02
C SER A 313 36.42 6.62 -7.01
N ARG A 314 36.09 6.58 -8.30
CA ARG A 314 36.86 7.29 -9.33
C ARG A 314 36.55 8.78 -9.22
N ASP A 315 37.32 9.44 -8.37
CA ASP A 315 37.66 10.87 -8.46
C ASP A 315 39.12 10.94 -7.97
N SER A 316 40.14 11.17 -8.79
CA SER A 316 40.30 12.38 -9.59
C SER A 316 41.51 12.21 -10.54
N ASP A 317 41.22 12.11 -11.84
CA ASP A 317 42.13 12.60 -12.89
C ASP A 317 41.46 13.85 -13.45
N ILE A 318 41.84 15.04 -12.97
CA ILE A 318 41.82 16.32 -13.71
C ILE A 318 42.98 17.16 -13.12
N ASP A 319 43.97 17.39 -13.99
CA ASP A 319 45.10 18.34 -14.00
C ASP A 319 46.17 18.32 -12.89
#